data_AF-A0A7W8SLJ6-F1
#
_entry.id   AF-A0A7W8SLJ6-F1
#
_cell.length_a   1.000
_cell.length_b   1.000
_cell.length_c   1.000
_cell.angle_alpha   90.00
_cell.angle_beta   90.00
_cell.angle_gamma   90.00
#
_symmetry.space_group_name_H-M   'P 1'
#
loop_
_entity.id
_entity.type
_entity.pdbx_description
1 polymer ?
#
loop_
_entity_poly.entity_id
_entity_poly.type
_entity_poly.pdbx_seq_one_letter_code
_entity_poly.pdbx_strand_id
1 'polypeptide(L)'
;MDVRQAINREYAAVMQQYGTKEEAGAFVLMSVESGPLISMIILGATGVAFFEPRLFVGAVLPFLIGFALGNFDSELRELFGRCVHPLIPFFGFALGNGIDQNVIVTSGLPGIVLGLGVIVVIGVPLILADRWIAGGNGAAGLAASSTAGAAVANPAIIADMIPSFKPLVPAATAMVATACLVPAILVPILRALWVRRHHAHDGLREEFATATQAPPLNEQRDAPI
;
A
#
# COMPACT_ATOMS: atom_id res chain seq x y z
N MET A 1 6.74 13.19 17.82
CA MET A 1 7.15 12.24 16.77
C MET A 1 6.77 12.87 15.43
N ASP A 2 7.75 13.05 14.54
CA ASP A 2 7.72 14.06 13.46
C ASP A 2 6.79 13.70 12.29
N VAL A 3 5.87 14.61 11.93
CA VAL A 3 4.92 14.50 10.80
C VAL A 3 5.62 14.30 9.44
N ARG A 4 6.92 14.62 9.37
CA ARG A 4 7.78 14.38 8.21
C ARG A 4 8.18 12.91 8.01
N GLN A 5 8.14 12.07 9.04
CA GLN A 5 8.43 10.64 8.92
C GLN A 5 7.24 9.81 8.41
N ALA A 6 6.01 10.28 8.62
CA ALA A 6 4.81 9.65 8.06
C ALA A 6 4.83 9.72 6.51
N ILE A 7 5.11 10.91 5.97
CA ILE A 7 5.11 11.21 4.53
C ILE A 7 6.09 10.34 3.70
N ASN A 8 7.11 9.73 4.33
CA ASN A 8 8.17 9.01 3.61
C ASN A 8 8.11 7.47 3.65
N ARG A 9 7.12 6.78 4.28
CA ARG A 9 7.30 5.35 4.66
C ARG A 9 6.10 4.39 4.69
N GLU A 10 4.89 4.84 4.46
CA GLU A 10 3.68 4.54 5.26
C GLU A 10 3.36 3.09 5.74
N TYR A 11 3.79 2.00 5.07
CA TYR A 11 3.72 0.62 5.60
C TYR A 11 5.01 -0.19 5.36
N ALA A 12 5.59 -0.08 4.16
CA ALA A 12 6.81 -0.80 3.79
C ALA A 12 8.03 -0.37 4.61
N ALA A 13 8.15 0.88 5.04
CA ALA A 13 9.34 1.35 5.77
C ALA A 13 9.13 1.45 7.29
N VAL A 14 7.98 1.01 7.81
CA VAL A 14 7.84 0.53 9.19
C VAL A 14 8.27 -0.94 9.26
N MET A 15 7.91 -1.78 8.28
CA MET A 15 8.32 -3.20 8.24
C MET A 15 9.75 -3.46 7.78
N GLN A 16 10.28 -2.67 6.84
CA GLN A 16 11.63 -2.89 6.29
C GLN A 16 12.77 -2.56 7.27
N GLN A 17 12.48 -2.00 8.45
CA GLN A 17 13.50 -1.81 9.48
C GLN A 17 13.26 -2.61 10.77
N TYR A 18 12.02 -3.02 11.11
CA TYR A 18 11.74 -3.70 12.38
C TYR A 18 10.52 -4.66 12.39
N GLY A 19 10.25 -5.36 11.29
CA GLY A 19 9.19 -6.38 11.28
C GLY A 19 9.58 -7.62 12.09
N THR A 20 8.76 -7.98 13.07
CA THR A 20 8.79 -9.29 13.75
C THR A 20 8.70 -10.45 12.73
N LYS A 21 9.03 -11.69 13.11
CA LYS A 21 9.03 -12.85 12.18
C LYS A 21 7.66 -13.03 11.51
N GLU A 22 6.61 -12.69 12.25
CA GLU A 22 5.21 -12.74 11.89
C GLU A 22 4.88 -11.73 10.78
N GLU A 23 5.43 -10.52 10.88
CA GLU A 23 5.20 -9.44 9.91
C GLU A 23 5.99 -9.64 8.61
N ALA A 24 7.18 -10.25 8.70
CA ALA A 24 7.92 -10.70 7.52
C ALA A 24 7.11 -11.75 6.74
N GLY A 25 6.45 -12.69 7.43
CA GLY A 25 5.57 -13.68 6.82
C GLY A 25 4.33 -13.06 6.15
N ALA A 26 3.71 -12.06 6.78
CA ALA A 26 2.56 -11.35 6.21
C ALA A 26 2.92 -10.59 4.92
N PHE A 27 4.11 -9.97 4.86
CA PHE A 27 4.57 -9.28 3.67
C PHE A 27 4.74 -10.21 2.45
N VAL A 28 5.18 -11.45 2.68
CA VAL A 28 5.26 -12.48 1.63
C VAL A 28 3.88 -12.78 1.07
N LEU A 29 2.88 -12.96 1.95
CA LEU A 29 1.51 -13.28 1.54
C LEU A 29 0.90 -12.13 0.72
N MET A 30 1.08 -10.88 1.15
CA MET A 30 0.63 -9.68 0.42
C MET A 30 1.32 -9.54 -0.95
N SER A 31 2.59 -9.93 -1.04
CA SER A 31 3.34 -9.87 -2.31
C SER A 31 2.82 -10.90 -3.32
N VAL A 32 2.43 -12.10 -2.86
CA VAL A 32 1.82 -13.13 -3.70
C VAL A 32 0.41 -12.73 -4.12
N GLU A 33 -0.37 -12.12 -3.22
CA GLU A 33 -1.70 -11.59 -3.51
C GLU A 33 -1.69 -10.56 -4.64
N SER A 34 -0.75 -9.60 -4.55
CA SER A 34 -0.62 -8.50 -5.51
C SER A 34 -0.07 -8.94 -6.87
N GLY A 35 0.42 -10.17 -6.98
CA GLY A 35 0.95 -10.77 -8.19
C GLY A 35 -0.13 -11.35 -9.13
N PRO A 36 0.27 -12.11 -10.15
CA PRO A 36 -0.67 -12.68 -11.12
C PRO A 36 -1.56 -13.77 -10.51
N LEU A 37 -1.23 -14.35 -9.36
CA LEU A 37 -1.93 -15.51 -8.79
C LEU A 37 -3.43 -15.25 -8.61
N ILE A 38 -3.83 -14.15 -7.97
CA ILE A 38 -5.26 -13.90 -7.71
C ILE A 38 -5.99 -13.64 -9.02
N SER A 39 -5.37 -12.87 -9.92
CA SER A 39 -5.92 -12.62 -11.27
C SER A 39 -6.09 -13.92 -12.07
N MET A 40 -5.13 -14.83 -11.98
CA MET A 40 -5.17 -16.15 -12.62
C MET A 40 -6.27 -17.04 -12.05
N ILE A 41 -6.46 -17.04 -10.73
CA ILE A 41 -7.54 -17.79 -10.09
C ILE A 41 -8.90 -17.26 -10.54
N ILE A 42 -9.08 -15.94 -10.62
CA ILE A 42 -10.33 -15.31 -11.07
C ILE A 42 -10.59 -15.63 -12.55
N LEU A 43 -9.59 -15.47 -13.43
CA LEU A 43 -9.71 -15.79 -14.85
C LEU A 43 -9.91 -17.29 -15.10
N GLY A 44 -9.30 -18.14 -14.27
CA GLY A 44 -9.52 -19.58 -14.23
C GLY A 44 -10.93 -19.96 -13.82
N ALA A 45 -11.43 -19.37 -12.74
CA ALA A 45 -12.78 -19.62 -12.22
C ALA A 45 -13.89 -19.14 -13.17
N THR A 46 -13.62 -18.10 -13.96
CA THR A 46 -14.56 -17.57 -14.97
C THR A 46 -14.50 -18.33 -16.30
N GLY A 47 -13.58 -19.30 -16.45
CA GLY A 47 -13.40 -20.09 -17.68
C GLY A 47 -12.76 -19.33 -18.84
N VAL A 48 -12.25 -18.12 -18.59
CA VAL A 48 -11.65 -17.24 -19.60
C VAL A 48 -10.18 -17.62 -19.87
N ALA A 49 -9.51 -18.26 -18.91
CA ALA A 49 -8.14 -18.73 -19.04
C ALA A 49 -7.93 -20.08 -18.33
N PHE A 50 -6.98 -20.88 -18.78
CA PHE A 50 -6.47 -21.99 -17.97
C PHE A 50 -5.35 -21.49 -17.07
N PHE A 51 -5.36 -21.91 -15.81
CA PHE A 51 -4.24 -21.69 -14.90
C PHE A 51 -2.99 -22.35 -15.48
N GLU A 52 -2.00 -21.56 -15.90
CA GLU A 52 -0.73 -22.07 -16.40
C GLU A 52 0.31 -22.07 -15.26
N PRO A 53 0.57 -23.23 -14.61
CA PRO A 53 1.40 -23.28 -13.41
C PRO A 53 2.84 -22.81 -13.67
N ARG A 54 3.28 -22.87 -14.93
CA ARG A 54 4.62 -22.47 -15.35
C ARG A 54 4.85 -20.96 -15.22
N LEU A 55 3.86 -20.14 -15.57
CA LEU A 55 3.92 -18.69 -15.43
C LEU A 55 3.82 -18.27 -13.95
N PHE A 56 3.03 -19.01 -13.17
CA PHE A 56 2.98 -18.84 -11.72
C PHE A 56 4.33 -19.15 -11.05
N VAL A 57 4.97 -20.28 -11.41
CA VAL A 57 6.32 -20.61 -10.92
C VAL A 57 7.32 -19.53 -11.33
N GLY A 58 7.26 -19.03 -12.57
CA GLY A 58 8.09 -17.92 -13.03
C GLY A 58 7.93 -16.64 -12.19
N ALA A 59 6.73 -16.34 -11.71
CA ALA A 59 6.47 -15.20 -10.84
C ALA A 59 6.93 -15.40 -9.39
N VAL A 60 6.87 -16.63 -8.87
CA VAL A 60 7.27 -16.97 -7.48
C VAL A 60 8.77 -17.26 -7.34
N LEU A 61 9.43 -17.70 -8.42
CA LEU A 61 10.84 -18.09 -8.39
C LEU A 61 11.80 -16.98 -7.91
N PRO A 62 11.67 -15.70 -8.34
CA PRO A 62 12.52 -14.62 -7.85
C PRO A 62 12.39 -14.42 -6.33
N PHE A 63 11.18 -14.61 -5.79
CA PHE A 63 10.94 -14.54 -4.36
C PHE A 63 11.65 -15.69 -3.62
N LEU A 64 11.53 -16.93 -4.09
CA LEU A 64 12.18 -18.09 -3.47
C LEU A 64 13.70 -17.99 -3.51
N ILE A 65 14.26 -17.51 -4.63
CA ILE A 65 15.70 -17.27 -4.77
C ILE A 65 16.15 -16.19 -3.79
N GLY A 66 15.45 -15.06 -3.73
CA GLY A 66 15.76 -13.97 -2.79
C GLY A 66 15.68 -14.42 -1.33
N PHE A 67 14.67 -15.23 -0.98
CA PHE A 67 14.51 -15.81 0.35
C PHE A 67 15.65 -16.76 0.70
N ALA A 68 16.01 -17.69 -0.19
CA ALA A 68 17.10 -18.62 0.03
C ALA A 68 18.44 -17.89 0.17
N LEU A 69 18.77 -17.00 -0.77
CA LEU A 69 20.02 -16.22 -0.74
C LEU A 69 20.12 -15.34 0.50
N GLY A 70 19.04 -14.64 0.87
CA GLY A 70 19.03 -13.78 2.04
C GLY A 70 19.10 -14.52 3.38
N ASN A 71 18.79 -15.83 3.39
CA ASN A 71 18.95 -16.69 4.56
C ASN A 71 20.31 -17.39 4.61
N PHE A 72 20.96 -17.61 3.46
CA PHE A 72 22.31 -18.17 3.39
C PHE A 72 23.40 -17.14 3.64
N ASP A 73 23.20 -15.89 3.26
CA ASP A 73 24.22 -14.85 3.32
C ASP A 73 23.63 -13.49 3.75
N SER A 74 24.08 -13.01 4.90
CA SER A 74 23.67 -11.72 5.45
C SER A 74 24.20 -10.51 4.65
N GLU A 75 25.37 -10.63 4.00
CA GLU A 75 25.90 -9.57 3.14
C GLU A 75 25.09 -9.46 1.86
N LEU A 76 24.66 -10.58 1.26
CA LEU A 76 23.75 -10.55 0.11
C LEU A 76 22.40 -9.93 0.49
N ARG A 77 21.85 -10.29 1.66
CA ARG A 77 20.63 -9.67 2.17
C ARG A 77 20.78 -8.16 2.29
N GLU A 78 21.88 -7.68 2.85
CA GLU A 78 22.13 -6.25 3.02
C GLU A 78 22.35 -5.54 1.67
N LEU A 79 23.10 -6.16 0.76
CA LEU A 79 23.33 -5.67 -0.60
C LEU A 79 22.01 -5.46 -1.35
N PHE A 80 21.18 -6.51 -1.44
CA PHE A 80 19.89 -6.42 -2.12
C PHE A 80 18.92 -5.46 -1.43
N GLY A 81 18.95 -5.38 -0.10
CA GLY A 81 18.18 -4.39 0.66
C GLY A 81 18.54 -2.95 0.30
N ARG A 82 19.83 -2.64 0.15
CA ARG A 82 20.31 -1.32 -0.28
C ARG A 82 19.96 -1.00 -1.74
N CYS A 83 19.84 -2.01 -2.60
CA CYS A 83 19.46 -1.83 -4.01
C CYS A 83 17.99 -1.43 -4.22
N VAL A 84 17.09 -1.66 -3.25
CA VAL A 84 15.66 -1.35 -3.41
C VAL A 84 15.42 0.15 -3.63
N HIS A 85 16.06 1.01 -2.81
CA HIS A 85 15.87 2.46 -2.88
C HIS A 85 16.24 3.07 -4.25
N PRO A 86 17.41 2.78 -4.85
CA PRO A 86 17.72 3.29 -6.18
C PRO A 86 16.86 2.66 -7.29
N LEU A 87 16.33 1.45 -7.12
CA LEU A 87 15.43 0.84 -8.12
C LEU A 87 14.09 1.55 -8.24
N ILE A 88 13.60 2.22 -7.19
CA ILE A 88 12.32 2.96 -7.21
C ILE A 88 12.28 4.03 -8.33
N PRO A 89 13.23 4.99 -8.40
CA PRO A 89 13.23 5.98 -9.47
C PRO A 89 13.48 5.36 -10.86
N PHE A 90 14.29 4.29 -10.96
CA PHE A 90 14.47 3.58 -12.24
C PHE A 90 13.20 2.87 -12.71
N PHE A 91 12.44 2.28 -11.80
CA PHE A 91 11.14 1.68 -12.10
C PHE A 91 10.16 2.75 -12.62
N GLY A 92 10.10 3.91 -11.95
CA GLY A 92 9.32 5.04 -12.43
C GLY A 92 9.74 5.54 -13.81
N PHE A 93 11.05 5.65 -14.06
CA PHE A 93 11.59 6.07 -15.36
C PHE A 93 11.30 5.06 -16.47
N ALA A 94 11.50 3.76 -16.20
CA ALA A 94 11.22 2.69 -17.15
C ALA A 94 9.72 2.64 -17.51
N LEU A 95 8.83 2.80 -16.52
CA LEU A 95 7.40 2.91 -16.77
C LEU A 95 7.06 4.16 -17.60
N GLY A 96 7.65 5.31 -17.27
CA GLY A 96 7.43 6.55 -18.03
C GLY A 96 7.93 6.47 -19.48
N ASN A 97 9.00 5.72 -19.74
CA ASN A 97 9.52 5.50 -21.10
C ASN A 97 8.74 4.43 -21.88
N GLY A 98 8.20 3.43 -21.19
CA GLY A 98 7.50 2.30 -21.80
C GLY A 98 6.04 2.55 -22.17
N ILE A 99 5.41 3.61 -21.64
CA ILE A 99 4.00 3.92 -21.91
C ILE A 99 3.87 4.94 -23.05
N ASP A 100 3.04 4.62 -24.04
CA ASP A 100 2.68 5.54 -25.12
C ASP A 100 1.87 6.73 -24.60
N GLN A 101 2.30 7.95 -24.94
CA GLN A 101 1.66 9.21 -24.51
C GLN A 101 0.19 9.30 -24.94
N ASN A 102 -0.18 8.73 -26.09
CA ASN A 102 -1.57 8.69 -26.55
C ASN A 102 -2.43 7.78 -25.65
N VAL A 103 -1.83 6.68 -25.20
CA VAL A 103 -2.46 5.75 -24.26
C VAL A 103 -2.62 6.41 -22.89
N ILE A 104 -1.67 7.22 -22.41
CA ILE A 104 -1.80 7.96 -21.15
C ILE A 104 -3.03 8.88 -21.16
N VAL A 105 -3.25 9.62 -22.24
CA VAL A 105 -4.38 10.56 -22.34
C VAL A 105 -5.72 9.83 -22.27
N THR A 106 -5.81 8.65 -22.89
CA THR A 106 -7.06 7.88 -22.98
C THR A 106 -7.31 6.98 -21.76
N SER A 107 -6.26 6.39 -21.18
CA SER A 107 -6.36 5.42 -20.07
C SER A 107 -6.04 6.01 -18.69
N GLY A 108 -5.44 7.20 -18.63
CA GLY A 108 -5.09 7.87 -17.37
C GLY A 108 -6.30 8.28 -16.55
N LEU A 109 -7.32 8.89 -17.18
CA LEU A 109 -8.54 9.29 -16.47
C LEU A 109 -9.31 8.08 -15.87
N PRO A 110 -9.57 7.00 -16.63
CA PRO A 110 -10.08 5.75 -16.06
C PRO A 110 -9.19 5.19 -14.93
N GLY A 111 -7.87 5.29 -15.06
CA GLY A 111 -6.93 4.86 -14.02
C GLY A 111 -7.05 5.65 -12.73
N ILE A 112 -7.29 6.97 -12.80
CA ILE A 112 -7.55 7.80 -11.62
C ILE A 112 -8.83 7.37 -10.92
N VAL A 113 -9.91 7.19 -11.69
CA VAL A 113 -11.19 6.74 -11.15
C VAL A 113 -11.06 5.36 -10.49
N LEU A 114 -10.32 4.46 -11.14
CA LEU A 114 -10.03 3.14 -10.59
C LEU A 114 -9.23 3.23 -9.28
N GLY A 115 -8.17 4.04 -9.24
CA GLY A 115 -7.35 4.24 -8.04
C GLY A 115 -8.16 4.82 -6.87
N LEU A 116 -9.01 5.80 -7.13
CA LEU A 116 -9.94 6.34 -6.13
C LEU A 116 -10.96 5.28 -5.68
N GLY A 117 -11.50 4.50 -6.61
CA GLY A 117 -12.41 3.40 -6.34
C GLY A 117 -11.79 2.36 -5.41
N VAL A 118 -10.52 2.00 -5.63
CA VAL A 118 -9.78 1.07 -4.76
C VAL A 118 -9.65 1.61 -3.34
N ILE A 119 -9.29 2.90 -3.17
CA ILE A 119 -9.19 3.52 -1.84
C ILE A 119 -10.54 3.45 -1.11
N VAL A 120 -11.66 3.66 -1.80
CA VAL A 120 -12.97 3.61 -1.16
C VAL A 120 -13.39 2.17 -0.85
N VAL A 121 -13.32 1.28 -1.85
CA VAL A 121 -13.84 -0.10 -1.75
C VAL A 121 -13.00 -0.94 -0.79
N ILE A 122 -11.68 -0.77 -0.78
CA ILE A 122 -10.77 -1.53 0.10
C ILE A 122 -10.49 -0.74 1.39
N GLY A 123 -10.30 0.57 1.29
CA GLY A 123 -9.95 1.37 2.46
C GLY A 123 -11.09 1.47 3.48
N VAL A 124 -12.35 1.58 3.08
CA VAL A 124 -13.47 1.66 4.04
C VAL A 124 -13.59 0.38 4.88
N PRO A 125 -13.62 -0.84 4.30
CA PRO A 125 -13.60 -2.07 5.09
C PRO A 125 -12.35 -2.20 5.97
N LEU A 126 -11.17 -1.82 5.48
CA LEU A 126 -9.93 -1.91 6.25
C LEU A 126 -9.91 -0.93 7.42
N ILE A 127 -10.40 0.30 7.26
CA ILE A 127 -10.58 1.27 8.35
C ILE A 127 -11.54 0.71 9.40
N LEU A 128 -12.62 0.07 8.95
CA LEU A 128 -13.60 -0.52 9.85
C LEU A 128 -13.01 -1.73 10.60
N ALA A 129 -12.28 -2.60 9.90
CA ALA A 129 -11.59 -3.74 10.50
C ALA A 129 -10.52 -3.29 11.51
N ASP A 130 -9.71 -2.28 11.16
CA ASP A 130 -8.71 -1.69 12.05
C ASP A 130 -9.37 -1.17 13.33
N ARG A 131 -10.50 -0.47 13.22
CA ARG A 131 -11.20 0.10 14.37
C ARG A 131 -11.97 -0.92 15.21
N TRP A 132 -12.61 -1.90 14.59
CA TRP A 132 -13.54 -2.81 15.27
C TRP A 132 -12.88 -4.12 15.72
N ILE A 133 -11.88 -4.59 14.97
CA ILE A 133 -11.20 -5.87 15.23
C ILE A 133 -9.84 -5.64 15.88
N ALA A 134 -9.04 -4.70 15.35
CA ALA A 134 -7.70 -4.43 15.86
C ALA A 134 -7.66 -3.38 16.99
N GLY A 135 -8.78 -2.69 17.25
CA GLY A 135 -8.87 -1.64 18.28
C GLY A 135 -8.09 -0.36 17.94
N GLY A 136 -7.67 -0.20 16.69
CA GLY A 136 -6.94 0.96 16.18
C GLY A 136 -7.84 2.17 15.88
N ASN A 137 -7.21 3.26 15.45
CA ASN A 137 -7.92 4.51 15.10
C ASN A 137 -8.33 4.59 13.62
N GLY A 138 -8.11 3.54 12.83
CA GLY A 138 -8.39 3.51 11.39
C GLY A 138 -7.22 3.96 10.51
N ALA A 139 -6.16 4.51 11.07
CA ALA A 139 -5.01 5.00 10.30
C ALA A 139 -4.13 3.86 9.73
N ALA A 140 -4.15 2.68 10.36
CA ALA A 140 -3.46 1.51 9.83
C ALA A 140 -4.27 0.90 8.68
N GLY A 141 -5.59 0.81 8.84
CA GLY A 141 -6.51 0.36 7.78
C GLY A 141 -6.46 1.24 6.52
N LEU A 142 -6.45 2.56 6.69
CA LEU A 142 -6.29 3.51 5.58
C LEU A 142 -4.93 3.40 4.89
N ALA A 143 -3.87 3.08 5.62
CA ALA A 143 -2.55 2.91 5.01
C ALA A 143 -2.38 1.59 4.27
N ALA A 144 -3.08 0.55 4.73
CA ALA A 144 -3.13 -0.76 4.09
C ALA A 144 -3.96 -0.76 2.79
N SER A 145 -4.73 0.29 2.51
CA SER A 145 -5.53 0.40 1.28
C SER A 145 -4.75 0.87 0.04
N SER A 146 -3.43 0.93 0.12
CA SER A 146 -2.57 1.36 -0.99
C SER A 146 -2.22 0.18 -1.89
N THR A 147 -2.27 0.40 -3.21
CA THR A 147 -1.96 -0.63 -4.20
C THR A 147 -0.45 -0.69 -4.47
N ALA A 148 0.13 -1.89 -4.42
CA ALA A 148 1.55 -2.08 -4.71
C ALA A 148 1.88 -1.84 -6.20
N GLY A 149 3.01 -1.19 -6.47
CA GLY A 149 3.50 -0.96 -7.84
C GLY A 149 3.80 -2.25 -8.63
N ALA A 150 3.98 -3.38 -7.95
CA ALA A 150 4.14 -4.69 -8.58
C ALA A 150 2.94 -5.09 -9.47
N ALA A 151 1.74 -4.60 -9.15
CA ALA A 151 0.53 -4.87 -9.93
C ALA A 151 0.62 -4.39 -11.39
N VAL A 152 1.50 -3.42 -11.69
CA VAL A 152 1.72 -2.88 -13.04
C VAL A 152 2.28 -3.93 -14.00
N ALA A 153 2.92 -4.99 -13.50
CA ALA A 153 3.41 -6.10 -14.32
C ALA A 153 2.30 -7.11 -14.70
N ASN A 154 1.16 -7.12 -14.00
CA ASN A 154 0.11 -8.13 -14.19
C ASN A 154 -0.50 -8.15 -15.61
N PRO A 155 -0.77 -7.00 -16.30
CA PRO A 155 -1.32 -7.03 -17.65
C PRO A 155 -0.45 -7.77 -18.66
N ALA A 156 0.87 -7.63 -18.57
CA ALA A 156 1.80 -8.33 -19.45
C ALA A 156 1.76 -9.85 -19.20
N ILE A 157 1.81 -10.26 -17.93
CA ILE A 157 1.74 -11.67 -17.54
C ILE A 157 0.41 -12.29 -17.98
N ILE A 158 -0.70 -11.56 -17.85
CA ILE A 158 -2.02 -12.02 -18.31
C ILE A 158 -2.06 -12.17 -19.83
N ALA A 159 -1.43 -11.27 -20.59
CA ALA A 159 -1.37 -11.38 -22.04
C ALA A 159 -0.46 -12.52 -22.54
N ASP A 160 0.49 -12.98 -21.73
CA ASP A 160 1.25 -14.19 -22.01
C ASP A 160 0.39 -15.46 -21.84
N MET A 161 -0.56 -15.44 -20.91
CA MET A 161 -1.57 -16.51 -20.76
C MET A 161 -2.66 -16.46 -21.83
N ILE A 162 -3.10 -15.26 -22.17
CA ILE A 162 -4.22 -15.01 -23.07
C ILE A 162 -3.74 -14.07 -24.19
N PRO A 163 -3.19 -14.60 -25.30
CA PRO A 163 -2.59 -13.79 -26.35
C PRO A 163 -3.56 -12.78 -26.99
N SER A 164 -4.87 -13.01 -26.92
CA SER A 164 -5.88 -12.06 -27.39
C SER A 164 -5.90 -10.74 -26.60
N PHE A 165 -5.31 -10.70 -25.41
CA PHE A 165 -5.18 -9.48 -24.61
C PHE A 165 -3.89 -8.69 -24.90
N LYS A 166 -2.97 -9.20 -25.72
CA LYS A 166 -1.74 -8.47 -26.12
C LYS A 166 -2.00 -7.04 -26.61
N PRO A 167 -3.01 -6.76 -27.45
CA PRO A 167 -3.30 -5.39 -27.89
C PRO A 167 -3.74 -4.46 -26.75
N LEU A 168 -4.26 -5.01 -25.66
CA LEU A 168 -4.78 -4.26 -24.51
C LEU A 168 -3.68 -3.95 -23.47
N VAL A 169 -2.54 -4.63 -23.53
CA VAL A 169 -1.45 -4.50 -22.53
C VAL A 169 -1.03 -3.05 -22.32
N PRO A 170 -0.76 -2.22 -23.35
CA PRO A 170 -0.32 -0.85 -23.12
C PRO A 170 -1.36 -0.03 -22.32
N ALA A 171 -2.64 -0.15 -22.69
CA ALA A 171 -3.73 0.57 -22.03
C ALA A 171 -4.00 0.06 -20.61
N ALA A 172 -3.95 -1.26 -20.40
CA ALA A 172 -4.12 -1.87 -19.09
C ALA A 172 -2.94 -1.52 -18.15
N THR A 173 -1.70 -1.57 -18.63
CA THR A 173 -0.51 -1.17 -17.87
C THR A 173 -0.57 0.29 -17.46
N ALA A 174 -0.95 1.20 -18.36
CA ALA A 174 -1.10 2.62 -18.06
C ALA A 174 -2.23 2.90 -17.04
N MET A 175 -3.36 2.19 -17.17
CA MET A 175 -4.48 2.31 -16.24
C MET A 175 -4.10 1.81 -14.83
N VAL A 176 -3.47 0.63 -14.73
CA VAL A 176 -3.01 0.07 -13.46
C VAL A 176 -1.90 0.92 -12.84
N ALA A 177 -0.94 1.41 -13.63
CA ALA A 177 0.11 2.32 -13.16
C ALA A 177 -0.48 3.59 -12.54
N THR A 178 -1.48 4.18 -13.21
CA THR A 178 -2.17 5.37 -12.70
C THR A 178 -2.98 5.04 -11.44
N ALA A 179 -3.65 3.88 -11.41
CA ALA A 179 -4.40 3.40 -10.26
C ALA A 179 -3.51 3.05 -9.04
N CYS A 180 -2.22 2.74 -9.23
CA CYS A 180 -1.24 2.61 -8.15
C CYS A 180 -0.68 3.97 -7.70
N LEU A 181 -0.48 4.90 -8.64
CA LEU A 181 0.07 6.23 -8.35
C LEU A 181 -0.89 7.07 -7.50
N VAL A 182 -2.20 6.99 -7.77
CA VAL A 182 -3.21 7.79 -7.06
C VAL A 182 -3.22 7.49 -5.55
N PRO A 183 -3.34 6.23 -5.07
CA PRO A 183 -3.19 5.90 -3.65
C PRO A 183 -1.82 6.24 -3.09
N ALA A 184 -0.74 6.06 -3.86
CA ALA A 184 0.61 6.39 -3.39
C ALA A 184 0.78 7.88 -3.02
N ILE A 185 -0.01 8.77 -3.63
CA ILE A 185 -0.03 10.20 -3.31
C ILE A 185 -1.13 10.52 -2.28
N LEU A 186 -2.34 10.02 -2.47
CA LEU A 186 -3.49 10.37 -1.65
C LEU A 186 -3.45 9.74 -0.26
N VAL A 187 -3.04 8.48 -0.12
CA VAL A 187 -3.07 7.76 1.16
C VAL A 187 -2.17 8.42 2.21
N PRO A 188 -0.91 8.82 1.93
CA PRO A 188 -0.09 9.55 2.90
C PRO A 188 -0.72 10.88 3.34
N ILE A 189 -1.33 11.62 2.41
CA ILE A 189 -2.01 12.89 2.69
C ILE A 189 -3.23 12.64 3.58
N LEU A 190 -4.10 11.70 3.20
CA LEU A 190 -5.30 11.36 3.93
C LEU A 190 -4.95 10.83 5.34
N ARG A 191 -3.92 10.00 5.46
CA ARG A 191 -3.44 9.51 6.76
C ARG A 191 -2.91 10.66 7.62
N ALA A 192 -2.09 11.55 7.07
CA ALA A 192 -1.57 12.70 7.81
C ALA A 192 -2.70 13.61 8.33
N LEU A 193 -3.76 13.82 7.54
CA LEU A 193 -4.96 14.55 7.95
C LEU A 193 -5.74 13.80 9.04
N TRP A 194 -5.90 12.49 8.90
CA TRP A 194 -6.61 11.63 9.85
C TRP A 194 -5.94 11.61 11.22
N VAL A 195 -4.62 11.38 11.25
CA VAL A 195 -3.81 11.38 12.49
C VAL A 195 -3.84 12.75 13.16
N ARG A 196 -3.69 13.84 12.39
CA ARG A 196 -3.81 15.21 12.93
C ARG A 196 -5.17 15.47 13.57
N ARG A 197 -6.26 15.00 12.96
CA ARG A 197 -7.62 15.18 13.49
C ARG A 197 -7.83 14.38 14.78
N HIS A 198 -7.29 13.16 14.86
CA HIS A 198 -7.35 12.35 16.07
C HIS A 198 -6.52 12.93 17.21
N HIS A 199 -5.28 13.35 16.96
CA HIS A 199 -4.46 14.00 17.98
C HIS A 199 -5.05 15.33 18.48
N ALA A 200 -5.68 16.12 17.60
CA ALA A 200 -6.39 17.33 18.01
C ALA A 200 -7.63 17.01 18.87
N HIS A 201 -8.33 15.91 18.58
CA HIS A 201 -9.50 15.48 19.34
C HIS A 201 -9.12 14.91 20.72
N ASP A 202 -8.00 14.21 20.83
CA ASP A 202 -7.49 13.68 22.10
C ASP A 202 -6.96 14.81 23.00
N GLY A 203 -6.26 15.80 22.44
CA GLY A 203 -5.82 17.00 23.17
C GLY A 203 -6.97 17.84 23.73
N LEU A 204 -8.05 18.01 22.95
CA LEU A 204 -9.26 18.69 23.43
C LEU A 204 -9.94 17.90 24.56
N ARG A 205 -9.96 16.56 24.50
CA ARG A 205 -10.53 15.72 25.57
C ARG A 205 -9.75 15.82 26.87
N GLU A 206 -8.43 15.86 26.81
CA GLU A 206 -7.58 16.09 27.99
C GLU A 206 -7.81 17.48 28.57
N GLU A 207 -7.94 18.52 27.73
CA GLU A 207 -8.24 19.88 28.16
C GLU A 207 -9.61 19.99 28.83
N PHE A 208 -10.66 19.38 28.26
CA PHE A 208 -11.99 19.33 28.87
C PHE A 208 -12.04 18.46 30.14
N ALA A 209 -11.29 17.36 30.21
CA ALA A 209 -11.19 16.53 31.40
C ALA A 209 -10.47 17.25 32.54
N THR A 210 -9.41 17.99 32.22
CA THR A 210 -8.65 18.81 33.17
C THR A 210 -9.47 20.00 33.65
N ALA A 211 -10.22 20.65 32.73
CA ALA A 211 -11.13 21.75 33.07
C ALA A 211 -12.31 21.30 33.95
N THR A 212 -12.74 20.04 33.84
CA THR A 212 -13.81 19.46 34.68
C THR A 212 -13.31 19.05 36.06
N GLN A 213 -12.00 18.81 36.22
CA GLN A 213 -11.36 18.48 37.50
C GLN A 213 -10.85 19.71 38.27
N ALA A 214 -10.96 20.92 37.69
CA ALA A 214 -10.63 22.15 38.38
C ALA A 214 -11.61 22.39 39.55
N PRO A 215 -11.13 22.73 40.77
CA PRO A 215 -12.01 22.97 41.90
C PRO A 215 -13.00 24.11 41.60
N PRO A 216 -14.24 24.04 42.10
CA PRO A 216 -15.25 25.05 41.80
C PRO A 216 -14.75 26.43 42.21
N LEU A 217 -15.03 27.45 41.37
CA LEU A 217 -14.61 28.85 41.51
C LEU A 217 -14.88 29.49 42.90
N ASN A 218 -15.67 28.84 43.75
CA ASN A 218 -15.95 29.28 45.11
C ASN A 218 -14.81 28.96 46.11
N GLU A 219 -13.98 27.95 45.88
CA GLU A 219 -12.84 27.59 46.76
C GLU A 219 -11.57 28.39 46.44
N GLN A 220 -11.43 28.93 45.22
CA GLN A 220 -10.28 29.75 44.84
C GLN A 220 -10.34 31.19 45.36
N ARG A 221 -11.48 31.60 45.94
CA ARG A 221 -11.68 32.94 46.51
C ARG A 221 -11.31 33.05 47.99
N ASP A 222 -11.12 31.91 48.67
CA ASP A 222 -10.80 31.82 50.09
C ASP A 222 -9.32 31.45 50.35
N ALA A 223 -8.48 31.42 49.31
CA ALA A 223 -7.05 31.24 49.48
C ALA A 223 -6.44 32.50 50.16
N PRO A 224 -5.77 32.36 51.32
CA PRO A 224 -5.13 33.50 51.98
C PRO A 224 -3.99 34.01 51.09
N ILE A 225 -4.04 35.32 50.82
CA ILE A 225 -3.01 36.12 50.13
C ILE A 225 -1.67 36.08 50.87
#